data_AF-A0A1B6D6A8-F1
#
_entry.id   AF-A0A1B6D6A8-F1
#
_cell.length_a   1.000
_cell.length_b   1.000
_cell.length_c   1.000
_cell.angle_alpha   90.00
_cell.angle_beta   90.00
_cell.angle_gamma   90.00
#
_symmetry.space_group_name_H-M   'P 1'
#
loop_
_entity.id
_entity.type
_entity.pdbx_description
1 polymer ?
#
loop_
_entity_poly.entity_id
_entity_poly.type
_entity_poly.pdbx_seq_one_letter_code
_entity_poly.pdbx_strand_id
1 'polypeptide(L)'
;MEDCKRTVKRKKNKTEKQEDVIKSKIKSEEESKKPIDLKYGPLPTFTNQRIWSRAILILGASVVVYFTSKSNKEISFAKQRDLIESRQHNVICSEDYKSELDKFPGCVPEICGRYVTDKLITETEANELLEVAKKAFSLSVSEGGASIVDLHSGALSMGKVFVNIYKLESGADLFSAADFFTYKSVRTKIQNLVSQHFKISPNSLFLTHPTFFSRLTSKDAVTPHDEYWHPHVDKETYKSFHFTSLLYLNDFGLDFNGGRFVFIEKNNNTLVIEPKKGRVSTFT
;
A
#
# COMPACT_ATOMS: atom_id res chain seq x y z
N MET A 1 -43.46 -65.94 32.33
CA MET A 1 -42.51 -66.97 31.84
C MET A 1 -41.84 -66.34 30.64
N GLU A 2 -40.54 -66.04 30.53
CA GLU A 2 -39.28 -66.33 31.23
C GLU A 2 -38.35 -65.12 30.90
N ASP A 3 -37.67 -64.51 31.87
CA ASP A 3 -36.22 -64.64 32.16
C ASP A 3 -35.24 -64.08 31.08
N CYS A 4 -34.52 -62.98 31.35
CA CYS A 4 -33.04 -62.95 31.46
C CYS A 4 -32.39 -61.54 31.64
N LYS A 5 -31.77 -61.36 32.82
CA LYS A 5 -30.36 -60.99 33.13
C LYS A 5 -29.69 -59.67 32.67
N ARG A 6 -29.33 -58.89 33.73
CA ARG A 6 -28.00 -58.31 34.16
C ARG A 6 -27.20 -57.43 33.17
N THR A 7 -26.82 -56.20 33.54
CA THR A 7 -25.64 -55.88 34.40
C THR A 7 -25.73 -54.42 34.90
N VAL A 8 -25.79 -54.07 36.20
CA VAL A 8 -24.76 -53.93 37.28
C VAL A 8 -24.18 -52.51 37.47
N LYS A 9 -24.67 -51.86 38.56
CA LYS A 9 -24.00 -51.05 39.62
C LYS A 9 -23.28 -49.73 39.23
N ARG A 10 -23.40 -48.66 40.04
CA ARG A 10 -22.84 -48.60 41.41
C ARG A 10 -23.45 -47.51 42.31
N LYS A 11 -23.65 -47.92 43.57
CA LYS A 11 -24.30 -47.23 44.70
C LYS A 11 -23.44 -46.14 45.36
N LYS A 12 -24.14 -45.10 45.81
CA LYS A 12 -23.83 -44.16 46.91
C LYS A 12 -23.50 -44.87 48.23
N ASN A 13 -22.55 -44.32 49.00
CA ASN A 13 -22.66 -43.94 50.43
C ASN A 13 -21.29 -43.92 51.11
N LYS A 14 -20.93 -42.77 51.70
CA LYS A 14 -20.19 -42.58 52.98
C LYS A 14 -19.71 -41.12 53.09
N THR A 15 -20.48 -40.26 53.75
CA THR A 15 -20.21 -38.81 53.85
C THR A 15 -19.76 -38.35 55.24
N GLU A 16 -19.58 -39.23 56.23
CA GLU A 16 -19.22 -38.79 57.61
C GLU A 16 -17.79 -39.12 58.04
N LYS A 17 -16.98 -39.78 57.19
CA LYS A 17 -15.56 -40.10 57.50
C LYS A 17 -14.55 -39.13 56.90
N GLN A 18 -15.00 -38.11 56.17
CA GLN A 18 -14.14 -37.24 55.38
C GLN A 18 -13.84 -35.89 56.06
N GLU A 19 -14.68 -35.41 56.98
CA GLU A 19 -14.46 -34.13 57.67
C GLU A 19 -13.42 -34.21 58.81
N ASP A 20 -13.36 -35.32 59.55
CA ASP A 20 -12.37 -35.48 60.64
C ASP A 20 -10.93 -35.71 60.14
N VAL A 21 -10.78 -36.23 58.92
CA VAL A 21 -9.47 -36.40 58.27
C VAL A 21 -8.94 -35.05 57.73
N ILE A 22 -9.83 -34.12 57.38
CA ILE A 22 -9.44 -32.79 56.86
C ILE A 22 -9.01 -31.86 58.02
N LYS A 23 -9.71 -31.89 59.16
CA LYS A 23 -9.34 -31.08 60.34
C LYS A 23 -8.02 -31.50 60.99
N SER A 24 -7.68 -32.79 60.98
CA SER A 24 -6.39 -33.29 61.48
C SER A 24 -5.23 -32.97 60.55
N LYS A 25 -5.46 -32.94 59.22
CA LYS A 25 -4.46 -32.52 58.21
C LYS A 25 -4.12 -31.03 58.27
N ILE A 26 -5.12 -30.17 58.51
CA ILE A 26 -4.92 -28.71 58.58
C ILE A 26 -4.11 -28.32 59.83
N LYS A 27 -4.29 -29.00 60.96
CA LYS A 27 -3.48 -28.75 62.18
C LYS A 27 -2.02 -29.21 62.09
N SER A 28 -1.73 -30.23 61.27
CA SER A 28 -0.35 -30.73 61.11
C SER A 28 0.50 -29.97 60.09
N GLU A 29 -0.11 -29.14 59.22
CA GLU A 29 0.62 -28.33 58.24
C GLU A 29 0.97 -26.91 58.73
N GLU A 30 0.36 -26.42 59.83
CA GLU A 30 0.66 -25.09 60.39
C GLU A 30 1.92 -25.04 61.27
N GLU A 31 2.45 -26.18 61.73
CA GLU A 31 3.59 -26.21 62.68
C GLU A 31 4.96 -26.59 62.07
N SER A 32 5.09 -26.60 60.74
CA SER A 32 6.37 -26.88 60.08
C SER A 32 6.63 -25.96 58.87
N LYS A 33 6.85 -24.67 59.13
CA LYS A 33 7.58 -23.79 58.21
C LYS A 33 8.91 -23.39 58.85
N LYS A 34 9.90 -24.28 58.75
CA LYS A 34 11.31 -23.87 58.85
C LYS A 34 11.57 -22.79 57.78
N PRO A 35 12.30 -21.71 58.08
CA PRO A 35 12.58 -20.67 57.09
C PRO A 35 13.34 -21.30 55.92
N ILE A 36 12.79 -21.14 54.72
CA ILE A 36 13.46 -21.54 53.48
C ILE A 36 14.63 -20.57 53.31
N ASP A 37 15.85 -21.10 53.41
CA ASP A 37 17.07 -20.33 53.19
C ASP A 37 17.17 -19.99 51.69
N LEU A 38 16.87 -18.74 51.35
CA LEU A 38 16.94 -18.25 49.98
C LEU A 38 18.42 -18.14 49.59
N LYS A 39 18.85 -18.88 48.55
CA LYS A 39 20.23 -18.90 48.02
C LYS A 39 20.77 -17.51 47.63
N TYR A 40 19.87 -16.54 47.46
CA TYR A 40 20.15 -15.12 47.37
C TYR A 40 19.42 -14.46 48.54
N GLY A 41 20.08 -13.54 49.27
CA GLY A 41 19.56 -12.91 50.49
C GLY A 41 18.16 -12.28 50.36
N PRO A 42 17.57 -11.76 51.45
CA PRO A 42 16.21 -11.24 51.44
C PRO A 42 16.02 -10.26 50.29
N LEU A 43 14.97 -10.46 49.50
CA LEU A 43 14.61 -9.56 48.41
C LEU A 43 14.58 -8.13 48.98
N PRO A 44 15.26 -7.16 48.35
CA PRO A 44 15.29 -5.80 48.87
C PRO A 44 13.86 -5.27 48.93
N THR A 45 13.37 -5.04 50.14
CA THR A 45 12.03 -4.52 50.41
C THR A 45 12.14 -3.02 50.61
N PHE A 46 11.85 -2.28 49.54
CA PHE A 46 11.71 -0.83 49.65
C PHE A 46 10.27 -0.50 50.05
N THR A 47 10.09 0.52 50.90
CA THR A 47 8.77 1.02 51.28
C THR A 47 7.99 1.38 50.01
N ASN A 48 6.70 1.01 49.95
CA ASN A 48 5.84 1.26 48.77
C ASN A 48 6.24 0.53 47.47
N GLN A 49 6.98 -0.59 47.53
CA GLN A 49 7.37 -1.39 46.35
C GLN A 49 6.21 -1.68 45.37
N ARG A 50 5.00 -1.98 45.87
CA ARG A 50 3.80 -2.20 45.03
C ARG A 50 3.34 -0.96 44.28
N ILE A 51 3.55 0.23 44.85
CA ILE A 51 3.20 1.51 44.22
C ILE A 51 4.22 1.83 43.14
N TRP A 52 5.51 1.67 43.44
CA TRP A 52 6.59 1.88 42.47
C TRP A 52 6.53 0.91 41.28
N SER A 53 6.26 -0.37 41.51
CA SER A 53 6.12 -1.34 40.42
C SER A 53 4.93 -1.03 39.51
N ARG A 54 3.80 -0.61 40.08
CA ARG A 54 2.63 -0.13 39.31
C ARG A 54 2.95 1.15 38.55
N ALA A 55 3.64 2.10 39.16
CA ALA A 55 4.03 3.36 38.51
C ALA A 55 4.94 3.11 37.30
N ILE A 56 5.94 2.22 37.43
CA ILE A 56 6.84 1.84 36.34
C ILE A 56 6.08 1.11 35.23
N LEU A 57 5.16 0.20 35.57
CA LEU A 57 4.33 -0.49 34.58
C LEU A 57 3.39 0.47 33.83
N ILE A 58 2.75 1.40 34.54
CA ILE A 58 1.87 2.41 33.94
C ILE A 58 2.68 3.35 33.05
N LEU A 59 3.85 3.80 33.51
CA LEU A 59 4.74 4.66 32.72
C LEU A 59 5.22 3.92 31.46
N GLY A 60 5.66 2.68 31.59
CA GLY A 60 6.09 1.83 30.47
C GLY A 60 4.96 1.59 29.47
N ALA A 61 3.76 1.25 29.94
CA ALA A 61 2.58 1.10 29.08
C ALA A 61 2.20 2.43 28.40
N SER A 62 2.27 3.55 29.13
CA SER A 62 1.97 4.87 28.58
C SER A 62 2.98 5.29 27.52
N VAL A 63 4.26 5.00 27.71
CA VAL A 63 5.32 5.22 26.71
C VAL A 63 5.05 4.36 25.47
N VAL A 64 4.75 3.07 25.64
CA VAL A 64 4.41 2.18 24.51
C VAL A 64 3.19 2.70 23.77
N VAL A 65 2.10 3.08 24.46
CA VAL A 65 0.89 3.65 23.85
C VAL A 65 1.18 4.99 23.17
N TYR A 66 2.01 5.85 23.76
CA TYR A 66 2.40 7.12 23.16
C TYR A 66 3.17 6.92 21.84
N PHE A 67 4.15 6.02 21.82
CA PHE A 67 4.94 5.72 20.61
C PHE A 67 4.14 4.92 19.56
N THR A 68 3.23 4.05 19.98
CA THR A 68 2.40 3.25 19.05
C THR A 68 1.16 3.99 18.54
N SER A 69 0.63 4.97 19.28
CA SER A 69 -0.48 5.81 18.79
C SER A 69 -0.01 6.92 17.85
N LYS A 70 1.26 7.32 17.93
CA LYS A 70 1.86 8.37 17.09
C LYS A 70 2.52 7.81 15.83
N SER A 71 2.63 6.50 15.66
CA SER A 71 3.17 5.94 14.43
C SER A 71 2.11 6.02 13.31
N ASN A 72 2.42 6.81 12.27
CA ASN A 72 1.64 6.78 11.03
C ASN A 72 1.61 5.34 10.53
N LYS A 73 0.42 4.75 10.39
CA LYS A 73 0.28 3.36 9.99
C LYS A 73 0.43 3.26 8.48
N GLU A 74 1.56 2.72 8.04
CA GLU A 74 1.77 2.35 6.64
C GLU A 74 0.99 1.07 6.33
N ILE A 75 0.05 1.18 5.40
CA ILE A 75 -0.80 0.08 4.92
C ILE A 75 -0.36 -0.26 3.50
N SER A 76 0.13 -1.48 3.33
CA SER A 76 0.49 -1.99 2.01
C SER A 76 -0.76 -2.29 1.19
N PHE A 77 -0.98 -1.54 0.11
CA PHE A 77 -2.08 -1.78 -0.84
C PHE A 77 -1.72 -2.76 -1.93
N ALA A 78 -0.48 -2.78 -2.38
CA ALA A 78 -0.02 -3.70 -3.41
C ALA A 78 1.49 -3.91 -3.27
N LYS A 79 1.93 -5.14 -2.95
CA LYS A 79 3.35 -5.47 -2.89
C LYS A 79 3.87 -5.92 -4.25
N GLN A 80 5.16 -5.78 -4.51
CA GLN A 80 5.76 -6.21 -5.78
C GLN A 80 5.58 -7.73 -5.98
N ARG A 81 5.70 -8.51 -4.90
CA ARG A 81 5.48 -9.97 -4.90
C ARG A 81 4.02 -10.41 -5.06
N ASP A 82 3.06 -9.50 -4.93
CA ASP A 82 1.64 -9.85 -5.08
C ASP A 82 1.31 -10.08 -6.56
N LEU A 83 0.32 -10.92 -6.84
CA LEU A 83 -0.34 -11.04 -8.14
C LEU A 83 -1.81 -10.65 -7.97
N ILE A 84 -2.16 -9.43 -8.39
CA ILE A 84 -3.46 -8.83 -8.12
C ILE A 84 -4.32 -8.89 -9.37
N GLU A 85 -5.41 -9.66 -9.34
CA GLU A 85 -6.39 -9.63 -10.44
C GLU A 85 -7.15 -8.31 -10.45
N SER A 86 -7.68 -7.93 -9.29
CA SER A 86 -8.44 -6.71 -9.08
C SER A 86 -8.43 -6.35 -7.60
N ARG A 87 -8.09 -5.10 -7.27
CA ARG A 87 -8.13 -4.59 -5.90
C ARG A 87 -8.59 -3.14 -5.91
N GLN A 88 -9.67 -2.85 -5.18
CA GLN A 88 -10.28 -1.54 -5.08
C GLN A 88 -10.22 -1.02 -3.64
N HIS A 89 -10.04 0.29 -3.51
CA HIS A 89 -10.17 1.02 -2.27
C HIS A 89 -11.06 2.24 -2.53
N ASN A 90 -12.28 2.23 -1.99
CA ASN A 90 -13.23 3.31 -2.17
C ASN A 90 -12.84 4.51 -1.31
N VAL A 91 -12.94 5.70 -1.91
CA VAL A 91 -12.67 6.97 -1.23
C VAL A 91 -13.92 7.84 -1.35
N ILE A 92 -14.18 8.65 -0.33
CA ILE A 92 -15.28 9.61 -0.36
C ILE A 92 -14.88 10.73 -1.34
N CYS A 93 -15.68 10.93 -2.39
CA CYS A 93 -15.51 12.05 -3.32
C CYS A 93 -15.53 13.39 -2.58
N SER A 94 -14.68 14.31 -3.01
CA SER A 94 -14.66 15.68 -2.50
C SER A 94 -15.88 16.48 -2.96
N GLU A 95 -16.20 17.57 -2.27
CA GLU A 95 -17.42 18.35 -2.54
C GLU A 95 -17.36 19.08 -3.90
N ASP A 96 -16.18 19.60 -4.25
CA ASP A 96 -15.90 20.17 -5.58
C ASP A 96 -16.10 19.13 -6.69
N TYR A 97 -15.67 17.88 -6.46
CA TYR A 97 -15.88 16.80 -7.40
C TYR A 97 -17.36 16.43 -7.58
N LYS A 98 -18.13 16.39 -6.48
CA LYS A 98 -19.60 16.18 -6.55
C LYS A 98 -20.29 17.28 -7.35
N SER A 99 -19.84 18.53 -7.23
CA SER A 99 -20.40 19.62 -8.02
C SER A 99 -20.14 19.47 -9.53
N GLU A 100 -19.00 18.89 -9.92
CA GLU A 100 -18.72 18.57 -11.33
C GLU A 100 -19.55 17.38 -11.83
N LEU A 101 -19.76 16.37 -10.98
CA LEU A 101 -20.67 15.24 -11.25
C LEU A 101 -22.08 15.71 -11.60
N ASP A 102 -22.64 16.61 -10.80
CA ASP A 102 -23.99 17.16 -11.03
C ASP A 102 -24.05 17.99 -12.32
N LYS A 103 -22.95 18.69 -12.66
CA LYS A 103 -22.87 19.55 -13.84
C LYS A 103 -22.63 18.79 -15.15
N PHE A 104 -21.91 17.67 -15.08
CA PHE A 104 -21.46 16.91 -16.26
C PHE A 104 -21.77 15.40 -16.11
N PRO A 105 -23.05 15.02 -16.00
CA PRO A 105 -23.44 13.63 -15.77
C PRO A 105 -22.94 12.71 -16.90
N GLY A 106 -22.28 11.60 -16.52
CA GLY A 106 -21.72 10.61 -17.44
C GLY A 106 -20.35 10.98 -18.05
N CYS A 107 -19.87 12.21 -17.85
CA CYS A 107 -18.56 12.67 -18.33
C CYS A 107 -17.45 12.61 -17.28
N VAL A 108 -17.82 12.47 -16.01
CA VAL A 108 -16.87 12.37 -14.89
C VAL A 108 -17.08 11.06 -14.13
N PRO A 109 -16.04 10.52 -13.48
CA PRO A 109 -16.15 9.26 -12.72
C PRO A 109 -17.23 9.30 -11.62
N GLU A 110 -18.17 8.34 -11.66
CA GLU A 110 -19.30 8.30 -10.69
C GLU A 110 -18.85 7.83 -9.30
N ILE A 111 -17.72 7.13 -9.24
CA ILE A 111 -17.17 6.55 -8.02
C ILE A 111 -15.76 7.10 -7.85
N CYS A 112 -15.44 7.57 -6.65
CA CYS A 112 -14.06 7.94 -6.30
C CYS A 112 -13.36 6.78 -5.59
N GLY A 113 -12.10 6.57 -5.92
CA GLY A 113 -11.34 5.50 -5.32
C GLY A 113 -9.99 5.26 -5.97
N ARG A 114 -9.37 4.17 -5.54
CA ARG A 114 -8.07 3.71 -6.01
C ARG A 114 -8.21 2.26 -6.43
N TYR A 115 -7.58 1.93 -7.53
CA TYR A 115 -7.67 0.62 -8.17
C TYR A 115 -6.30 0.14 -8.58
N VAL A 116 -6.03 -1.16 -8.38
CA VAL A 116 -4.80 -1.82 -8.84
C VAL A 116 -5.12 -3.16 -9.50
N THR A 117 -4.44 -3.45 -10.61
CA THR A 117 -4.45 -4.76 -11.27
C THR A 117 -3.09 -5.06 -11.90
N ASP A 118 -2.71 -6.34 -11.90
CA ASP A 118 -1.52 -6.92 -12.52
C ASP A 118 -1.87 -7.77 -13.76
N LYS A 119 -3.16 -7.84 -14.13
CA LYS A 119 -3.65 -8.74 -15.19
C LYS A 119 -4.01 -8.02 -16.49
N LEU A 120 -4.16 -6.70 -16.47
CA LEU A 120 -4.58 -5.93 -17.64
C LEU A 120 -3.51 -5.91 -18.74
N ILE A 121 -2.26 -5.66 -18.34
CA ILE A 121 -1.12 -5.51 -19.25
C ILE A 121 -0.22 -6.72 -19.10
N THR A 122 0.11 -7.34 -20.23
CA THR A 122 1.00 -8.50 -20.23
C THR A 122 2.45 -8.06 -20.00
N GLU A 123 3.29 -8.98 -19.54
CA GLU A 123 4.71 -8.71 -19.36
C GLU A 123 5.39 -8.35 -20.69
N THR A 124 4.98 -8.98 -21.79
CA THR A 124 5.46 -8.66 -23.14
C THR A 124 5.14 -7.22 -23.52
N GLU A 125 3.88 -6.77 -23.36
CA GLU A 125 3.50 -5.39 -23.65
C GLU A 125 4.24 -4.38 -22.76
N ALA A 126 4.42 -4.70 -21.47
CA ALA A 126 5.18 -3.85 -20.56
C ALA A 126 6.66 -3.74 -20.97
N ASN A 127 7.27 -4.84 -21.40
CA ASN A 127 8.65 -4.84 -21.90
C ASN A 127 8.78 -4.08 -23.23
N GLU A 128 7.85 -4.24 -24.15
CA GLU A 128 7.82 -3.47 -25.40
C GLU A 128 7.73 -1.97 -25.12
N LEU A 129 6.85 -1.54 -24.22
CA LEU A 129 6.76 -0.14 -23.79
C LEU A 129 8.03 0.35 -23.08
N LEU A 130 8.68 -0.50 -22.28
CA LEU A 130 9.96 -0.18 -21.67
C LEU A 130 11.02 0.07 -22.74
N GLU A 131 11.07 -0.72 -23.81
CA GLU A 131 11.99 -0.50 -24.92
C GLU A 131 11.67 0.79 -25.68
N VAL A 132 10.39 1.13 -25.88
CA VAL A 132 9.99 2.45 -26.41
C VAL A 132 10.53 3.59 -25.55
N ALA A 133 10.35 3.51 -24.23
CA ALA A 133 10.87 4.51 -23.31
C ALA A 133 12.40 4.59 -23.36
N LYS A 134 13.11 3.46 -23.41
CA LYS A 134 14.57 3.42 -23.52
C LYS A 134 15.07 4.05 -24.82
N LYS A 135 14.44 3.76 -25.96
CA LYS A 135 14.76 4.39 -27.26
C LYS A 135 14.67 5.91 -27.13
N ALA A 136 13.55 6.42 -26.61
CA ALA A 136 13.34 7.85 -26.39
C ALA A 136 14.41 8.47 -25.48
N PHE A 137 14.64 7.85 -24.33
CA PHE A 137 15.59 8.35 -23.33
C PHE A 137 17.06 8.14 -23.69
N SER A 138 17.37 7.38 -24.74
CA SER A 138 18.73 7.30 -25.29
C SER A 138 19.20 8.62 -25.90
N LEU A 139 18.24 9.46 -26.34
CA LEU A 139 18.48 10.82 -26.83
C LEU A 139 18.42 11.87 -25.70
N SER A 140 18.02 11.48 -24.49
CA SER A 140 17.88 12.38 -23.35
C SER A 140 19.17 12.44 -22.54
N VAL A 141 19.70 13.66 -22.39
CA VAL A 141 20.78 13.97 -21.44
C VAL A 141 20.19 14.84 -20.33
N SER A 142 19.36 14.27 -19.45
CA SER A 142 18.86 15.01 -18.28
C SER A 142 19.97 15.22 -17.25
N GLU A 143 20.07 16.46 -16.76
CA GLU A 143 20.99 16.81 -15.67
C GLU A 143 20.50 16.30 -14.32
N GLY A 144 19.18 16.25 -14.11
CA GLY A 144 18.55 15.87 -12.85
C GLY A 144 18.09 14.42 -12.76
N GLY A 145 17.53 14.09 -11.59
CA GLY A 145 16.99 12.77 -11.24
C GLY A 145 15.80 12.32 -12.07
N ALA A 146 15.00 13.23 -12.61
CA ALA A 146 13.82 12.91 -13.39
C ALA A 146 14.00 13.24 -14.88
N SER A 147 13.27 12.52 -15.72
CA SER A 147 13.17 12.81 -17.15
C SER A 147 11.81 12.35 -17.64
N ILE A 148 11.22 13.09 -18.57
CA ILE A 148 9.98 12.68 -19.21
C ILE A 148 10.11 12.66 -20.73
N VAL A 149 9.27 11.84 -21.35
CA VAL A 149 8.99 11.94 -22.78
C VAL A 149 7.50 11.76 -23.06
N ASP A 150 6.90 12.73 -23.75
CA ASP A 150 5.54 12.68 -24.25
C ASP A 150 5.57 12.37 -25.75
N LEU A 151 5.08 11.18 -26.13
CA LEU A 151 5.05 10.74 -27.53
C LEU A 151 4.06 11.54 -28.39
N HIS A 152 3.07 12.21 -27.82
CA HIS A 152 2.09 12.98 -28.60
C HIS A 152 2.63 14.34 -29.00
N SER A 153 3.21 15.07 -28.05
CA SER A 153 3.81 16.39 -28.30
C SER A 153 5.25 16.30 -28.82
N GLY A 154 5.91 15.16 -28.58
CA GLY A 154 7.33 14.95 -28.81
C GLY A 154 8.21 15.57 -27.71
N ALA A 155 7.64 16.13 -26.64
CA ALA A 155 8.42 16.77 -25.58
C ALA A 155 9.33 15.75 -24.88
N LEU A 156 10.63 16.00 -24.88
CA LEU A 156 11.68 15.19 -24.26
C LEU A 156 12.53 16.06 -23.33
N SER A 157 12.75 15.62 -22.09
CA SER A 157 13.70 16.28 -21.18
C SER A 157 15.13 16.20 -21.72
N MET A 158 15.79 17.35 -21.90
CA MET A 158 17.18 17.43 -22.33
C MET A 158 17.88 18.61 -21.62
N GLY A 159 18.87 18.30 -20.78
CA GLY A 159 19.47 19.25 -19.85
C GLY A 159 18.42 19.77 -18.87
N LYS A 160 18.17 21.08 -18.91
CA LYS A 160 17.15 21.79 -18.09
C LYS A 160 15.91 22.19 -18.89
N VAL A 161 15.81 21.78 -20.16
CA VAL A 161 14.73 22.22 -21.08
C VAL A 161 14.02 21.03 -21.71
N PHE A 162 12.91 21.31 -22.38
CA PHE A 162 12.21 20.37 -23.22
C PHE A 162 12.51 20.62 -24.69
N VAL A 163 12.83 19.56 -25.43
CA VAL A 163 12.98 19.59 -26.88
C VAL A 163 11.95 18.70 -27.55
N ASN A 164 11.66 18.94 -28.82
CA ASN A 164 10.80 18.06 -29.60
C ASN A 164 11.66 16.95 -30.23
N ILE A 165 11.49 15.71 -29.76
CA ILE A 165 12.24 14.54 -30.22
C ILE A 165 12.10 14.31 -31.72
N TYR A 166 10.93 14.59 -32.31
CA TYR A 166 10.67 14.40 -33.74
C TYR A 166 11.36 15.43 -34.63
N LYS A 167 11.90 16.50 -34.05
CA LYS A 167 12.68 17.51 -34.77
C LYS A 167 14.20 17.25 -34.69
N LEU A 168 14.63 16.24 -33.96
CA LEU A 168 16.03 15.83 -33.88
C LEU A 168 16.35 14.92 -35.08
N GLU A 169 17.53 15.04 -35.66
CA GLU A 169 17.97 14.18 -36.77
C GLU A 169 17.90 12.69 -36.41
N SER A 170 18.27 12.35 -35.17
CA SER A 170 18.21 10.98 -34.63
C SER A 170 16.81 10.55 -34.17
N GLY A 171 15.82 11.46 -34.17
CA GLY A 171 14.49 11.20 -33.63
C GLY A 171 13.43 10.87 -34.69
N ALA A 172 13.67 11.18 -35.97
CA ALA A 172 12.68 11.00 -37.04
C ALA A 172 12.27 9.53 -37.25
N ASP A 173 13.24 8.61 -37.22
CA ASP A 173 13.03 7.16 -37.42
C ASP A 173 13.21 6.35 -36.14
N LEU A 174 13.13 7.00 -34.97
CA LEU A 174 13.41 6.35 -33.69
C LEU A 174 12.37 5.30 -33.29
N PHE A 175 11.11 5.53 -33.65
CA PHE A 175 9.99 4.65 -33.30
C PHE A 175 9.43 3.96 -34.53
N SER A 176 9.21 2.66 -34.40
CA SER A 176 8.57 1.84 -35.42
C SER A 176 7.04 1.92 -35.34
N ALA A 177 6.35 1.49 -36.41
CA ALA A 177 4.90 1.34 -36.39
C ALA A 177 4.41 0.36 -35.30
N ALA A 178 5.21 -0.67 -34.98
CA ALA A 178 4.92 -1.63 -33.91
C ALA A 178 4.96 -0.96 -32.53
N ASP A 179 5.93 -0.07 -32.28
CA ASP A 179 6.03 0.70 -31.04
C ASP A 179 4.75 1.51 -30.77
N PHE A 180 4.26 2.22 -31.80
CA PHE A 180 3.02 2.99 -31.71
C PHE A 180 1.78 2.11 -31.57
N PHE A 181 1.77 0.93 -32.20
CA PHE A 181 0.69 -0.03 -32.07
C PHE A 181 0.57 -0.54 -30.63
N THR A 182 1.67 -0.97 -30.01
CA THR A 182 1.68 -1.41 -28.60
C THR A 182 1.25 -0.29 -27.67
N TYR A 183 1.79 0.93 -27.84
CA TYR A 183 1.38 2.10 -27.06
C TYR A 183 -0.14 2.36 -27.14
N LYS A 184 -0.70 2.34 -28.35
CA LYS A 184 -2.14 2.55 -28.57
C LYS A 184 -2.98 1.42 -27.97
N SER A 185 -2.54 0.17 -28.10
CA SER A 185 -3.21 -1.00 -27.52
C SER A 185 -3.28 -0.91 -26.01
N VAL A 186 -2.14 -0.69 -25.35
CA VAL A 186 -2.05 -0.57 -23.88
C VAL A 186 -2.87 0.61 -23.37
N ARG A 187 -2.75 1.79 -24.01
CA ARG A 187 -3.57 2.96 -23.68
C ARG A 187 -5.06 2.63 -23.74
N THR A 188 -5.51 1.96 -24.80
CA THR A 188 -6.93 1.62 -24.99
C THR A 188 -7.41 0.64 -23.91
N LYS A 189 -6.59 -0.34 -23.53
CA LYS A 189 -6.88 -1.26 -22.42
C LYS A 189 -7.09 -0.50 -21.11
N ILE A 190 -6.19 0.43 -20.78
CA ILE A 190 -6.28 1.24 -19.55
C ILE A 190 -7.51 2.13 -19.60
N GLN A 191 -7.78 2.80 -20.72
CA GLN A 191 -8.96 3.63 -20.90
C GLN A 191 -10.26 2.85 -20.69
N ASN A 192 -10.36 1.64 -21.25
CA ASN A 192 -11.52 0.77 -21.04
C ASN A 192 -11.65 0.32 -19.58
N LEU A 193 -10.52 0.00 -18.91
CA LEU A 193 -10.52 -0.33 -17.49
C LEU A 193 -11.07 0.83 -16.65
N VAL A 194 -10.59 2.06 -16.88
CA VAL A 194 -11.03 3.26 -16.16
C VAL A 194 -12.53 3.47 -16.35
N SER A 195 -12.99 3.42 -17.60
CA SER A 195 -14.40 3.58 -17.95
C SER A 195 -15.29 2.57 -17.22
N GLN A 196 -14.92 1.28 -17.23
CA GLN A 196 -15.68 0.23 -16.56
C GLN A 196 -15.65 0.38 -15.04
N HIS A 197 -14.47 0.66 -14.47
CA HIS A 197 -14.29 0.67 -13.02
C HIS A 197 -14.98 1.86 -12.35
N PHE A 198 -14.79 3.05 -12.91
CA PHE A 198 -15.34 4.28 -12.34
C PHE A 198 -16.64 4.74 -13.02
N LYS A 199 -17.24 3.88 -13.85
CA LYS A 199 -18.54 4.09 -14.49
C LYS A 199 -18.62 5.39 -15.31
N ILE A 200 -17.61 5.62 -16.13
CA ILE A 200 -17.60 6.75 -17.08
C ILE A 200 -17.98 6.19 -18.45
N SER A 201 -18.76 6.94 -19.22
CA SER A 201 -19.00 6.58 -20.61
C SER A 201 -17.66 6.50 -21.38
N PRO A 202 -17.34 5.39 -22.09
CA PRO A 202 -16.11 5.28 -22.86
C PRO A 202 -15.92 6.43 -23.86
N ASN A 203 -17.02 6.94 -24.41
CA ASN A 203 -17.04 8.04 -25.39
C ASN A 203 -16.82 9.42 -24.75
N SER A 204 -16.89 9.53 -23.43
CA SER A 204 -16.62 10.76 -22.67
C SER A 204 -15.25 10.74 -22.00
N LEU A 205 -14.51 9.63 -22.11
CA LEU A 205 -13.19 9.49 -21.54
C LEU A 205 -12.14 9.90 -22.58
N PHE A 206 -11.42 10.98 -22.33
CA PHE A 206 -10.37 11.46 -23.23
C PHE A 206 -9.01 11.40 -22.56
N LEU A 207 -7.98 11.15 -23.36
CA LEU A 207 -6.61 11.32 -22.88
C LEU A 207 -6.33 12.82 -22.79
N THR A 208 -5.93 13.27 -21.62
CA THR A 208 -5.55 14.66 -21.35
C THR A 208 -4.04 14.78 -21.29
N HIS A 209 -3.52 15.97 -21.62
CA HIS A 209 -2.12 16.27 -21.45
C HIS A 209 -1.84 16.79 -20.04
N PRO A 210 -0.70 16.44 -19.44
CA PRO A 210 0.38 15.64 -20.03
C PRO A 210 0.17 14.11 -19.93
N THR A 211 0.59 13.35 -20.95
CA THR A 211 0.69 11.88 -20.91
C THR A 211 2.08 11.49 -21.36
N PHE A 212 2.89 10.91 -20.48
CA PHE A 212 4.31 10.71 -20.74
C PHE A 212 4.86 9.45 -20.08
N PHE A 213 6.00 8.98 -20.60
CA PHE A 213 6.88 8.10 -19.85
C PHE A 213 7.73 8.94 -18.90
N SER A 214 7.90 8.47 -17.67
CA SER A 214 8.83 9.05 -16.70
C SER A 214 9.97 8.08 -16.44
N ARG A 215 11.19 8.59 -16.43
CA ARG A 215 12.38 7.88 -15.93
C ARG A 215 12.89 8.60 -14.69
N LEU A 216 13.04 7.84 -13.61
CA LEU A 216 13.61 8.32 -12.35
C LEU A 216 14.95 7.64 -12.12
N THR A 217 15.92 8.40 -11.65
CA THR A 217 17.29 7.96 -11.35
C THR A 217 17.69 8.46 -9.96
N SER A 218 18.85 8.02 -9.48
CA SER A 218 19.40 8.46 -8.19
C SER A 218 20.15 9.79 -8.26
N LYS A 219 20.15 10.49 -9.41
CA LYS A 219 20.75 11.83 -9.49
C LYS A 219 19.93 12.80 -8.66
N ASP A 220 20.62 13.78 -8.07
CA ASP A 220 19.96 14.86 -7.33
C ASP A 220 19.08 15.71 -8.25
N ALA A 221 18.07 16.35 -7.66
CA ALA A 221 17.24 17.30 -8.37
C ALA A 221 18.05 18.56 -8.72
N VAL A 222 17.95 18.99 -9.98
CA VAL A 222 18.62 20.20 -10.48
C VAL A 222 17.59 21.29 -10.77
N THR A 223 16.40 20.89 -11.19
CA THR A 223 15.25 21.75 -11.46
C THR A 223 14.07 21.34 -10.59
N PRO A 224 13.06 22.22 -10.37
CA PRO A 224 11.84 21.84 -9.64
C PRO A 224 11.09 20.66 -10.29
N HIS A 225 11.25 20.44 -11.60
CA HIS A 225 10.65 19.30 -12.30
C HIS A 225 11.31 17.95 -11.96
N ASP A 226 12.50 17.97 -11.35
CA ASP A 226 13.16 16.77 -10.84
C ASP A 226 12.63 16.33 -9.48
N GLU A 227 11.90 17.21 -8.77
CA GLU A 227 11.36 16.97 -7.43
C GLU A 227 10.02 16.22 -7.46
N TYR A 228 10.05 14.98 -7.97
CA TYR A 228 8.88 14.14 -8.21
C TYR A 228 8.16 13.62 -6.95
N TRP A 229 8.74 13.82 -5.76
CA TRP A 229 8.31 13.17 -4.50
C TRP A 229 7.41 14.03 -3.61
N HIS A 230 7.06 15.25 -4.04
CA HIS A 230 6.20 16.13 -3.26
C HIS A 230 4.75 15.64 -3.26
N PRO A 231 4.08 15.57 -2.09
CA PRO A 231 2.65 15.28 -2.03
C PRO A 231 1.85 16.31 -2.82
N HIS A 232 0.93 15.85 -3.66
CA HIS A 232 0.05 16.71 -4.45
C HIS A 232 -1.26 15.99 -4.80
N VAL A 233 -2.21 16.76 -5.33
CA VAL A 233 -3.46 16.27 -5.92
C VAL A 233 -3.42 16.59 -7.41
N ASP A 234 -3.51 15.56 -8.25
CA ASP A 234 -3.34 15.72 -9.71
C ASP A 234 -4.33 16.71 -10.32
N LYS A 235 -5.60 16.68 -9.89
CA LYS A 235 -6.63 17.65 -10.32
C LYS A 235 -6.26 19.09 -9.94
N GLU A 236 -5.58 19.30 -8.82
CA GLU A 236 -5.18 20.64 -8.40
C GLU A 236 -4.07 21.19 -9.30
N THR A 237 -3.11 20.33 -9.67
CA THR A 237 -1.99 20.62 -10.59
C THR A 237 -2.46 20.77 -12.03
N TYR A 238 -3.33 19.86 -12.49
CA TYR A 238 -3.86 19.79 -13.85
C TYR A 238 -5.40 19.74 -13.79
N LYS A 239 -6.04 20.91 -13.94
CA LYS A 239 -7.50 21.07 -13.76
C LYS A 239 -8.35 20.17 -14.67
N SER A 240 -7.81 19.69 -15.78
CA SER A 240 -8.47 18.77 -16.72
C SER A 240 -8.47 17.30 -16.27
N PHE A 241 -7.78 16.94 -15.19
CA PHE A 241 -7.62 15.54 -14.79
C PHE A 241 -8.77 15.10 -13.88
N HIS A 242 -9.59 14.17 -14.32
CA HIS A 242 -10.62 13.54 -13.47
C HIS A 242 -10.21 12.18 -12.92
N PHE A 243 -9.15 11.61 -13.48
CA PHE A 243 -8.55 10.36 -13.07
C PHE A 243 -7.09 10.37 -13.52
N THR A 244 -6.29 9.55 -12.85
CA THR A 244 -4.90 9.29 -13.22
C THR A 244 -4.68 7.79 -13.29
N SER A 245 -3.95 7.35 -14.32
CA SER A 245 -3.47 5.98 -14.44
C SER A 245 -1.94 5.97 -14.50
N LEU A 246 -1.33 5.12 -13.68
CA LEU A 246 0.09 4.81 -13.70
C LEU A 246 0.27 3.36 -14.14
N LEU A 247 1.11 3.15 -15.15
CA LEU A 247 1.60 1.82 -15.54
C LEU A 247 3.08 1.74 -15.18
N TYR A 248 3.44 0.79 -14.34
CA TYR A 248 4.83 0.55 -13.96
C TYR A 248 5.51 -0.37 -14.98
N LEU A 249 6.71 0.00 -15.42
CA LEU A 249 7.51 -0.74 -16.41
C LEU A 249 8.71 -1.46 -15.78
N ASN A 250 8.92 -1.29 -14.48
CA ASN A 250 10.04 -1.82 -13.71
C ASN A 250 9.57 -2.36 -12.35
N ASP A 251 10.38 -3.24 -11.77
CA ASP A 251 10.07 -3.94 -10.53
C ASP A 251 10.81 -3.35 -9.32
N PHE A 252 10.04 -2.96 -8.31
CA PHE A 252 10.57 -2.55 -7.01
C PHE A 252 11.29 -3.71 -6.31
N GLY A 253 12.48 -3.45 -5.79
CA GLY A 253 13.32 -4.45 -5.13
C GLY A 253 14.08 -5.38 -6.08
N LEU A 254 13.86 -5.27 -7.40
CA LEU A 254 14.62 -5.98 -8.43
C LEU A 254 15.43 -5.01 -9.29
N ASP A 255 14.76 -4.04 -9.91
CA ASP A 255 15.39 -3.05 -10.79
C ASP A 255 15.89 -1.81 -10.02
N PHE A 256 15.20 -1.46 -8.95
CA PHE A 256 15.50 -0.28 -8.13
C PHE A 256 14.99 -0.42 -6.70
N ASN A 257 15.47 0.45 -5.80
CA ASN A 257 14.98 0.60 -4.43
C ASN A 257 14.40 2.02 -4.24
N GLY A 258 13.55 2.19 -3.22
CA GLY A 258 12.79 3.44 -3.04
C GLY A 258 11.66 3.57 -4.07
N GLY A 259 11.24 4.81 -4.38
CA GLY A 259 10.27 5.08 -5.46
C GLY A 259 8.88 4.44 -5.30
N ARG A 260 8.48 4.09 -4.06
CA ARG A 260 7.13 3.56 -3.79
C ARG A 260 6.10 4.67 -3.95
N PHE A 261 4.95 4.34 -4.52
CA PHE A 261 3.85 5.28 -4.64
C PHE A 261 3.01 5.26 -3.36
N VAL A 262 2.71 6.43 -2.82
CA VAL A 262 2.07 6.55 -1.50
C VAL A 262 0.88 7.49 -1.60
N PHE A 263 -0.30 6.99 -1.26
CA PHE A 263 -1.45 7.84 -0.97
C PHE A 263 -1.44 8.23 0.51
N ILE A 264 -1.72 9.50 0.78
CA ILE A 264 -1.90 10.03 2.14
C ILE A 264 -3.39 10.07 2.43
N GLU A 265 -3.82 9.36 3.48
CA GLU A 265 -5.22 9.30 3.90
C GLU A 265 -5.59 10.41 4.86
N LYS A 266 -6.89 10.70 4.99
CA LYS A 266 -7.43 11.69 5.94
C LYS A 266 -6.99 11.48 7.40
N ASN A 267 -6.66 10.24 7.79
CA ASN A 267 -6.25 9.89 9.15
C ASN A 267 -4.72 9.85 9.33
N ASN A 268 -3.95 10.46 8.43
CA ASN A 268 -2.48 10.36 8.35
C ASN A 268 -1.94 8.92 8.18
N ASN A 269 -2.82 7.95 7.88
CA ASN A 269 -2.40 6.64 7.40
C ASN A 269 -1.89 6.79 5.97
N THR A 270 -0.97 5.91 5.58
CA THR A 270 -0.46 5.88 4.21
C THR A 270 -0.85 4.58 3.54
N LEU A 271 -1.30 4.66 2.30
CA LEU A 271 -1.64 3.50 1.49
C LEU A 271 -0.60 3.36 0.38
N VAL A 272 0.18 2.27 0.42
CA VAL A 272 1.41 2.14 -0.37
C VAL A 272 1.27 1.14 -1.50
N ILE A 273 1.73 1.52 -2.70
CA ILE A 273 1.87 0.65 -3.86
C ILE A 273 3.36 0.52 -4.17
N GLU A 274 3.85 -0.72 -4.16
CA GLU A 274 5.16 -1.06 -4.69
C GLU A 274 5.05 -1.23 -6.22
N PRO A 275 5.87 -0.51 -7.00
CA PRO A 275 5.97 -0.70 -8.45
C PRO A 275 6.26 -2.16 -8.81
N LYS A 276 5.55 -2.66 -9.82
CA LYS A 276 5.72 -3.98 -10.39
C LYS A 276 5.52 -3.88 -11.88
N LYS A 277 6.37 -4.49 -12.70
CA LYS A 277 6.22 -4.43 -14.15
C LYS A 277 4.83 -4.93 -14.59
N GLY A 278 4.15 -4.15 -15.44
CA GLY A 278 2.80 -4.44 -15.94
C GLY A 278 1.67 -4.05 -14.98
N ARG A 279 1.98 -3.66 -13.74
CA ARG A 279 0.97 -3.20 -12.77
C ARG A 279 0.38 -1.87 -13.21
N VAL A 280 -0.94 -1.83 -13.27
CA VAL A 280 -1.71 -0.60 -13.48
C VAL A 280 -2.32 -0.16 -12.16
N SER A 281 -2.03 1.07 -11.75
CA SER A 281 -2.72 1.76 -10.66
C SER A 281 -3.54 2.89 -11.26
N THR A 282 -4.82 2.97 -10.91
CA THR A 282 -5.71 4.07 -11.35
C THR A 282 -6.43 4.66 -10.16
N PHE A 283 -6.57 5.97 -10.12
CA PHE A 283 -7.21 6.67 -9.02
C PHE A 283 -7.88 7.97 -9.48
N THR A 284 -8.81 8.47 -8.66
CA THR A 284 -9.54 9.74 -8.81
C THR A 284 -9.13 10.72 -7.72
#